data_AF-A0A7X3RBG2-F1
#
_entry.id   AF-A0A7X3RBG2-F1
#
_cell.length_a   1.000
_cell.length_b   1.000
_cell.length_c   1.000
_cell.angle_alpha   90.00
_cell.angle_beta   90.00
_cell.angle_gamma   90.00
#
_symmetry.space_group_name_H-M   'P 1'
#
loop_
_entity.id
_entity.type
_entity.pdbx_description
1 polymer ?
#
loop_
_entity_poly.entity_id
_entity_poly.type
_entity_poly.pdbx_seq_one_letter_code
_entity_poly.pdbx_strand_id
1 'polypeptide(L)'
;MPNIDRRIVFILVALAVIIPMLLSINLTVSLSEPTLKFYTYVETLPAGSTIMVAFDYGPSSLAELNPMAKALLKQCFDRDIRVIGITLVVDALTLANALIQEVAAEKGAVEGEDYVFLGFRPGAVQVILGMGTDIASVYDTDYNGTAIGEIPMMQDITNYDQIDLLVDFASSDTVESWIIYANVQYDQKIAAGVTGVIIAQMFPYLQTGQLVGLLSGILGAAEYEN
;
A
#
# COMPACT_ATOMS: atom_id res chain seq x y z
N MET A 1 25.79 -30.60 36.82
CA MET A 1 25.30 -29.60 35.85
C MET A 1 26.16 -28.35 36.02
N PRO A 2 26.82 -27.83 34.97
CA PRO A 2 27.70 -26.68 35.11
C PRO A 2 26.87 -25.47 35.53
N ASN A 3 27.25 -24.83 36.63
CA ASN A 3 26.60 -23.64 37.16
C ASN A 3 27.14 -22.44 36.37
N ILE A 4 26.60 -22.20 35.17
CA ILE A 4 27.01 -21.07 34.34
C ILE A 4 26.64 -19.79 35.10
N ASP A 5 27.65 -18.99 35.42
CA ASP A 5 27.48 -17.69 36.07
C ASP A 5 26.62 -16.80 35.17
N ARG A 6 25.50 -16.32 35.70
CA ARG A 6 24.53 -15.47 35.00
C ARG A 6 25.19 -14.23 34.40
N ARG A 7 26.28 -13.74 35.01
CA ARG A 7 27.06 -12.59 34.49
C ARG A 7 27.66 -12.86 33.11
N ILE A 8 28.14 -14.08 32.88
CA ILE A 8 28.70 -14.48 31.58
C ILE A 8 27.59 -14.52 30.52
N VAL A 9 26.40 -15.00 30.90
CA VAL A 9 25.22 -14.98 30.02
C VAL A 9 24.83 -13.54 29.67
N PHE A 10 24.77 -12.63 30.65
CA PHE A 10 24.46 -11.22 30.38
C PHE A 10 25.50 -10.54 29.50
N ILE A 11 26.79 -10.84 29.67
CA ILE A 11 27.85 -10.30 28.81
C ILE A 11 27.71 -10.85 27.39
N LEU A 12 27.44 -12.14 27.21
CA LEU A 12 27.24 -12.73 25.89
C LEU A 12 26.01 -12.15 25.17
N VAL A 13 24.89 -11.95 25.89
CA VAL A 13 23.70 -11.31 25.35
C VAL A 13 23.97 -9.84 25.01
N ALA A 14 24.64 -9.09 25.88
CA ALA A 14 25.01 -7.71 25.63
C ALA A 14 25.92 -7.58 24.41
N LEU A 15 26.92 -8.46 24.26
CA LEU A 15 27.77 -8.53 23.08
C LEU A 15 26.98 -8.91 21.84
N ALA A 16 26.02 -9.84 21.92
CA ALA A 16 25.17 -10.23 20.79
C ALA A 16 24.28 -9.08 20.28
N VAL A 17 23.98 -8.09 21.10
CA VAL A 17 23.22 -6.87 20.69
C VAL A 17 24.17 -5.74 20.27
N ILE A 18 25.22 -5.49 21.05
CA ILE A 18 26.16 -4.39 20.81
C ILE A 18 27.01 -4.63 19.55
N ILE A 19 27.43 -5.87 19.29
CA ILE A 19 28.30 -6.19 18.14
C ILE A 19 27.60 -5.91 16.81
N PRO A 20 26.37 -6.40 16.53
CA PRO A 20 25.66 -6.05 15.31
C PRO A 20 25.37 -4.55 15.17
N MET A 21 25.05 -3.87 16.29
CA MET A 21 24.83 -2.42 16.30
C MET A 21 26.09 -1.62 15.95
N LEU A 22 27.26 -2.01 16.46
CA LEU A 22 28.54 -1.36 16.16
C LEU A 22 29.07 -1.71 14.77
N LEU A 23 28.73 -2.89 14.25
CA LEU A 23 29.24 -3.36 12.97
C LEU A 23 28.49 -2.82 11.76
N SER A 24 27.43 -2.03 11.93
CA SER A 24 26.61 -1.47 10.83
C SER A 24 26.50 -2.46 9.68
N ILE A 25 26.03 -3.69 9.97
CA ILE A 25 25.94 -4.74 8.98
C ILE A 25 24.92 -4.25 7.94
N ASN A 26 25.42 -3.61 6.90
CA ASN A 26 24.65 -3.25 5.72
C ASN A 26 24.40 -4.57 4.99
N LEU A 27 23.35 -5.27 5.41
CA LEU A 27 22.76 -6.34 4.63
C LEU A 27 22.34 -5.70 3.32
N THR A 28 23.10 -5.96 2.24
CA THR A 28 22.68 -5.58 0.90
C THR A 28 21.35 -6.28 0.65
N VAL A 29 20.26 -5.52 0.71
CA VAL A 29 18.94 -6.02 0.39
C VAL A 29 18.94 -6.19 -1.13
N SER A 30 18.99 -7.43 -1.59
CA SER A 30 18.91 -7.71 -3.02
C SER A 30 17.46 -7.51 -3.44
N LEU A 31 17.20 -6.47 -4.24
CA LEU A 31 15.88 -6.22 -4.84
C LEU A 31 15.35 -7.49 -5.51
N SER A 32 14.17 -7.94 -5.07
CA SER A 32 13.48 -9.04 -5.75
C SER A 32 12.85 -8.55 -7.05
N GLU A 33 12.76 -9.43 -8.06
CA GLU A 33 12.15 -9.08 -9.36
C GLU A 33 10.71 -8.55 -9.23
N PRO A 34 9.83 -9.10 -8.36
CA PRO A 34 8.48 -8.56 -8.18
C PRO A 34 8.46 -7.14 -7.61
N THR A 35 9.32 -6.85 -6.63
CA THR A 35 9.46 -5.51 -6.04
C THR A 35 10.00 -4.51 -7.07
N LEU A 36 11.01 -4.90 -7.85
CA LEU A 36 11.57 -4.04 -8.89
C LEU A 36 10.54 -3.71 -9.98
N LYS A 37 9.72 -4.70 -10.39
CA LYS A 37 8.61 -4.46 -11.34
C LYS A 37 7.58 -3.49 -10.77
N PHE A 38 7.21 -3.68 -9.50
CA PHE A 38 6.27 -2.81 -8.80
C PHE A 38 6.80 -1.36 -8.75
N TYR A 39 8.02 -1.16 -8.25
CA TYR A 39 8.68 0.14 -8.17
C TYR A 39 8.81 0.80 -9.55
N THR A 40 9.33 0.05 -10.54
CA THR A 40 9.54 0.58 -11.89
C THR A 40 8.23 0.95 -12.56
N TYR A 41 7.15 0.18 -12.34
CA TYR A 41 5.83 0.52 -12.88
C TYR A 41 5.40 1.90 -12.39
N VAL A 42 5.42 2.12 -11.06
CA VAL A 42 5.09 3.41 -10.46
C VAL A 42 6.05 4.50 -10.96
N GLU A 43 7.35 4.21 -11.04
CA GLU A 43 8.40 5.14 -11.51
C GLU A 43 8.28 5.55 -12.97
N THR A 44 7.55 4.78 -13.79
CA THR A 44 7.38 5.09 -15.22
C THR A 44 6.08 5.84 -15.52
N LEU A 45 5.17 5.95 -14.55
CA LEU A 45 3.93 6.72 -14.72
C LEU A 45 4.26 8.20 -14.91
N PRO A 46 3.57 8.90 -15.84
CA PRO A 46 3.76 10.33 -16.03
C PRO A 46 3.26 11.13 -14.82
N ALA A 47 3.84 12.31 -14.62
CA ALA A 47 3.30 13.29 -13.66
C ALA A 47 1.83 13.60 -13.98
N GLY A 48 1.00 13.73 -12.94
CA GLY A 48 -0.44 13.92 -13.04
C GLY A 48 -1.26 12.62 -13.15
N SER A 49 -0.61 11.46 -13.28
CA SER A 49 -1.25 10.15 -13.14
C SER A 49 -1.97 9.99 -11.80
N THR A 50 -2.94 9.09 -11.76
CA THR A 50 -3.72 8.80 -10.54
C THR A 50 -3.56 7.35 -10.13
N ILE A 51 -3.21 7.12 -8.87
CA ILE A 51 -3.17 5.79 -8.26
C ILE A 51 -4.25 5.69 -7.19
N MET A 52 -5.02 4.61 -7.22
CA MET A 52 -5.91 4.22 -6.14
C MET A 52 -5.17 3.31 -5.17
N VAL A 53 -5.20 3.62 -3.87
CA VAL A 53 -4.54 2.83 -2.84
C VAL A 53 -5.58 2.31 -1.85
N ALA A 54 -5.74 0.99 -1.80
CA ALA A 54 -6.54 0.30 -0.80
C ALA A 54 -5.65 -0.07 0.40
N PHE A 55 -6.05 0.40 1.58
CA PHE A 55 -5.38 0.10 2.85
C PHE A 55 -6.17 -1.01 3.55
N ASP A 56 -6.06 -2.24 3.07
CA ASP A 56 -6.86 -3.38 3.54
C ASP A 56 -6.15 -4.16 4.66
N TYR A 57 -5.73 -3.41 5.69
CA TYR A 57 -5.04 -3.95 6.84
C TYR A 57 -5.34 -3.25 8.17
N GLY A 58 -5.48 -4.07 9.21
CA GLY A 58 -5.71 -3.60 10.58
C GLY A 58 -4.44 -3.50 11.42
N PRO A 59 -4.58 -3.16 12.71
CA PRO A 59 -3.46 -3.02 13.65
C PRO A 59 -2.56 -4.25 13.78
N SER A 60 -3.07 -5.45 13.52
CA SER A 60 -2.33 -6.71 13.65
C SER A 60 -1.25 -6.91 12.58
N SER A 61 -1.41 -6.33 11.39
CA SER A 61 -0.49 -6.42 10.25
C SER A 61 0.18 -5.08 9.91
N LEU A 62 -0.13 -4.04 10.69
CA LEU A 62 0.42 -2.67 10.59
C LEU A 62 1.94 -2.65 10.42
N ALA A 63 2.67 -3.38 11.25
CA ALA A 63 4.12 -3.36 11.26
C ALA A 63 4.75 -3.86 9.95
N GLU A 64 4.04 -4.71 9.19
CA GLU A 64 4.49 -5.19 7.89
C GLU A 64 4.05 -4.28 6.74
N LEU A 65 2.79 -3.84 6.75
CA LEU A 65 2.16 -3.23 5.58
C LEU A 65 2.29 -1.70 5.56
N ASN A 66 2.25 -1.06 6.72
CA ASN A 66 2.31 0.40 6.82
C ASN A 66 3.61 1.00 6.27
N PRO A 67 4.79 0.39 6.48
CA PRO A 67 6.02 0.87 5.85
C PRO A 67 5.98 0.79 4.32
N MET A 68 5.37 -0.25 3.74
CA MET A 68 5.23 -0.36 2.28
C MET A 68 4.30 0.71 1.71
N ALA A 69 3.14 0.91 2.36
CA ALA A 69 2.19 1.94 1.97
C ALA A 69 2.80 3.34 2.09
N LYS A 70 3.56 3.59 3.17
CA LYS A 70 4.33 4.83 3.35
C LYS A 70 5.32 5.06 2.21
N ALA A 71 6.07 4.04 1.82
CA ALA A 71 7.06 4.15 0.77
C ALA A 71 6.43 4.44 -0.61
N LEU A 72 5.32 3.78 -0.94
CA LEU A 72 4.54 4.08 -2.16
C LEU A 72 4.05 5.53 -2.16
N LEU A 73 3.39 5.97 -1.07
CA LEU A 73 2.86 7.33 -0.97
C LEU A 73 3.96 8.39 -1.17
N LYS A 74 5.15 8.16 -0.58
CA LYS A 74 6.30 9.05 -0.79
C LYS A 74 6.70 9.13 -2.25
N GLN A 75 6.82 7.99 -2.95
CA GLN A 75 7.15 8.00 -4.37
C GLN A 75 6.06 8.67 -5.20
N CYS A 76 4.78 8.45 -4.88
CA CYS A 76 3.69 9.13 -5.58
C CYS A 76 3.83 10.65 -5.50
N PHE A 77 3.97 11.19 -4.28
CA PHE A 77 4.07 12.63 -4.09
C PHE A 77 5.39 13.22 -4.61
N ASP A 78 6.50 12.49 -4.56
CA ASP A 78 7.78 12.94 -5.16
C ASP A 78 7.71 13.02 -6.69
N ARG A 79 6.73 12.37 -7.33
CA ARG A 79 6.56 12.28 -8.79
C ARG A 79 5.30 12.98 -9.30
N ASP A 80 4.66 13.82 -8.48
CA ASP A 80 3.41 14.50 -8.80
C ASP A 80 2.30 13.53 -9.25
N ILE A 81 2.24 12.34 -8.64
CA ILE A 81 1.17 11.36 -8.82
C ILE A 81 0.09 11.61 -7.77
N ARG A 82 -1.14 11.72 -8.25
CA ARG A 82 -2.32 11.90 -7.41
C ARG A 82 -2.75 10.59 -6.76
N VAL A 83 -3.20 10.65 -5.50
CA VAL A 83 -3.58 9.47 -4.72
C VAL A 83 -5.05 9.49 -4.30
N ILE A 84 -5.79 8.44 -4.64
CA ILE A 84 -7.13 8.17 -4.08
C ILE A 84 -7.00 7.04 -3.08
N GLY A 85 -7.14 7.33 -1.79
CA GLY A 85 -7.09 6.33 -0.73
C GLY A 85 -8.48 5.78 -0.39
N ILE A 86 -8.59 4.47 -0.21
CA ILE A 86 -9.80 3.78 0.24
C ILE A 86 -9.46 2.66 1.22
N THR A 87 -10.47 2.05 1.83
CA THR A 87 -10.30 0.74 2.45
C THR A 87 -11.59 -0.08 2.32
N LEU A 88 -11.44 -1.38 2.10
CA LEU A 88 -12.50 -2.38 2.13
C LEU A 88 -12.63 -3.03 3.52
N VAL A 89 -11.77 -2.67 4.48
CA VAL A 89 -11.83 -3.17 5.86
C VAL A 89 -12.02 -2.02 6.84
N VAL A 90 -13.04 -2.13 7.69
CA VAL A 90 -13.41 -1.04 8.61
C VAL A 90 -12.31 -0.71 9.62
N ASP A 91 -11.50 -1.70 10.01
CA ASP A 91 -10.44 -1.56 11.01
C ASP A 91 -9.26 -0.70 10.54
N ALA A 92 -9.13 -0.47 9.23
CA ALA A 92 -8.06 0.33 8.65
C ALA A 92 -8.42 1.81 8.53
N LEU A 93 -9.69 2.20 8.69
CA LEU A 93 -10.20 3.52 8.31
C LEU A 93 -9.40 4.68 8.92
N THR A 94 -9.24 4.67 10.24
CA THR A 94 -8.52 5.75 10.96
C THR A 94 -7.02 5.69 10.73
N LEU A 95 -6.48 4.49 10.57
CA LEU A 95 -5.07 4.23 10.37
C LEU A 95 -4.61 4.72 8.99
N ALA A 96 -5.37 4.38 7.95
CA ALA A 96 -5.10 4.77 6.57
C ALA A 96 -5.12 6.30 6.42
N ASN A 97 -6.14 6.97 6.97
CA ASN A 97 -6.22 8.43 6.97
C ASN A 97 -5.00 9.05 7.66
N ALA A 98 -4.61 8.52 8.84
CA ALA A 98 -3.46 9.03 9.57
C ALA A 98 -2.14 8.88 8.78
N LEU A 99 -1.93 7.75 8.11
CA LEU A 99 -0.75 7.52 7.29
C LEU A 99 -0.70 8.48 6.09
N ILE A 100 -1.79 8.63 5.35
CA ILE A 100 -1.83 9.53 4.19
C ILE A 100 -1.53 10.97 4.64
N GLN A 101 -2.18 11.44 5.71
CA GLN A 101 -1.95 12.78 6.25
C GLN A 101 -0.51 12.98 6.74
N GLU A 102 0.08 11.97 7.39
CA GLU A 102 1.48 12.01 7.83
C GLU A 102 2.42 12.21 6.62
N VAL A 103 2.26 11.39 5.58
CA VAL A 103 3.14 11.45 4.40
C VAL A 103 2.88 12.69 3.56
N ALA A 104 1.62 13.11 3.42
CA ALA A 104 1.26 14.34 2.73
C ALA A 104 1.89 15.56 3.42
N ALA A 105 1.84 15.63 4.75
CA ALA A 105 2.51 16.69 5.51
C ALA A 105 4.04 16.64 5.37
N GLU A 106 4.64 15.44 5.31
CA GLU A 106 6.08 15.26 5.06
C GLU A 106 6.49 15.78 3.66
N LYS A 107 5.65 15.53 2.65
CA LYS A 107 5.93 15.83 1.24
C LYS A 107 5.38 17.18 0.75
N GLY A 108 4.55 17.85 1.56
CA GLY A 108 3.89 19.09 1.18
C GLY A 108 2.74 18.90 0.19
N ALA A 109 2.15 17.70 0.14
CA ALA A 109 1.00 17.40 -0.73
C ALA A 109 -0.29 18.04 -0.18
N VAL A 110 -1.14 18.52 -1.08
CA VAL A 110 -2.36 19.28 -0.78
C VAL A 110 -3.58 18.38 -0.90
N GLU A 111 -4.40 18.35 0.16
CA GLU A 111 -5.66 17.60 0.17
C GLU A 111 -6.64 18.16 -0.86
N GLY A 112 -7.24 17.27 -1.65
CA GLY A 112 -8.18 17.58 -2.73
C GLY A 112 -7.51 17.95 -4.07
N GLU A 113 -6.21 18.21 -4.10
CA GLU A 113 -5.43 18.44 -5.32
C GLU A 113 -4.50 17.25 -5.62
N ASP A 114 -3.70 16.83 -4.63
CA ASP A 114 -2.72 15.76 -4.75
C ASP A 114 -3.23 14.44 -4.16
N TYR A 115 -4.10 14.49 -3.15
CA TYR A 115 -4.70 13.29 -2.58
C TYR A 115 -6.11 13.51 -2.03
N VAL A 116 -6.87 12.42 -1.99
CA VAL A 116 -8.16 12.35 -1.29
C VAL A 116 -8.28 10.99 -0.62
N PHE A 117 -8.85 10.93 0.59
CA PHE A 117 -9.20 9.68 1.24
C PHE A 117 -10.72 9.52 1.27
N LEU A 118 -11.25 8.55 0.52
CA LEU A 118 -12.70 8.29 0.45
C LEU A 118 -13.20 7.46 1.65
N GLY A 119 -12.29 6.71 2.29
CA GLY A 119 -12.61 5.90 3.46
C GLY A 119 -13.25 4.54 3.13
N PHE A 120 -14.19 4.12 3.97
CA PHE A 120 -14.77 2.78 3.97
C PHE A 120 -16.25 2.80 3.59
N ARG A 121 -16.65 1.82 2.78
CA ARG A 121 -18.06 1.48 2.53
C ARG A 121 -18.29 -0.02 2.70
N PRO A 122 -19.41 -0.45 3.32
CA PRO A 122 -19.71 -1.86 3.49
C PRO A 122 -20.02 -2.53 2.14
N GLY A 123 -19.69 -3.82 2.04
CA GLY A 123 -19.95 -4.62 0.84
C GLY A 123 -18.81 -4.51 -0.17
N ALA A 124 -17.64 -5.09 0.15
CA ALA A 124 -16.43 -5.01 -0.65
C ALA A 124 -16.67 -5.27 -2.15
N VAL A 125 -17.35 -6.36 -2.50
CA VAL A 125 -17.64 -6.69 -3.90
C VAL A 125 -18.50 -5.62 -4.59
N GLN A 126 -19.51 -5.10 -3.90
CA GLN A 126 -20.39 -4.05 -4.44
C GLN A 126 -19.63 -2.74 -4.62
N VAL A 127 -18.74 -2.40 -3.69
CA VAL A 127 -17.86 -1.24 -3.76
C VAL A 127 -16.95 -1.34 -4.98
N ILE A 128 -16.25 -2.48 -5.14
CA ILE A 128 -15.34 -2.71 -6.27
C ILE A 128 -16.10 -2.61 -7.61
N LEU A 129 -17.26 -3.28 -7.72
CA LEU A 129 -18.05 -3.25 -8.96
C LEU A 129 -18.65 -1.87 -9.24
N GLY A 130 -19.13 -1.18 -8.20
CA GLY A 130 -19.73 0.14 -8.32
C GLY A 130 -18.73 1.19 -8.78
N MET A 131 -17.52 1.21 -8.23
CA MET A 131 -16.45 2.12 -8.64
C MET A 131 -15.98 1.89 -10.08
N GLY A 132 -16.16 0.68 -10.63
CA GLY A 132 -15.94 0.42 -12.05
C GLY A 132 -16.97 1.07 -12.98
N THR A 133 -18.12 1.48 -12.44
CA THR A 133 -19.14 2.24 -13.19
C THR A 133 -19.04 3.74 -12.92
N ASP A 134 -19.09 4.12 -11.64
CA ASP A 134 -19.05 5.51 -11.16
C ASP A 134 -18.64 5.52 -9.68
N ILE A 135 -17.47 6.08 -9.37
CA ILE A 135 -16.93 6.19 -8.01
C ILE A 135 -17.86 7.04 -7.13
N ALA A 136 -18.45 8.11 -7.67
CA ALA A 136 -19.33 9.01 -6.92
C ALA A 136 -20.67 8.35 -6.54
N SER A 137 -21.06 7.29 -7.25
CA SER A 137 -22.23 6.48 -6.89
C SER A 137 -22.02 5.62 -5.65
N VAL A 138 -20.76 5.32 -5.31
CA VAL A 138 -20.36 4.52 -4.14
C VAL A 138 -19.95 5.43 -2.98
N TYR A 139 -19.21 6.49 -3.28
CA TYR A 139 -18.73 7.49 -2.34
C TYR A 139 -19.33 8.84 -2.72
N ASP A 140 -20.37 9.26 -2.00
CA ASP A 140 -20.99 10.58 -2.17
C ASP A 140 -20.12 11.71 -1.60
N THR A 141 -19.33 11.39 -0.58
CA THR A 141 -18.40 12.28 0.12
C THR A 141 -17.08 11.57 0.38
N ASP A 142 -16.02 12.36 0.58
CA ASP A 142 -14.76 11.87 1.13
C ASP A 142 -14.88 11.57 2.63
N TYR A 143 -13.79 11.11 3.25
CA TYR A 143 -13.73 10.81 4.68
C TYR A 143 -14.04 12.03 5.57
N ASN A 144 -13.75 13.24 5.11
CA ASN A 144 -13.96 14.48 5.85
C ASN A 144 -15.36 15.09 5.61
N GLY A 145 -16.17 14.49 4.74
CA GLY A 145 -17.53 14.92 4.42
C GLY A 145 -17.61 15.91 3.26
N THR A 146 -16.51 16.16 2.54
CA THR A 146 -16.51 16.97 1.31
C THR A 146 -17.20 16.19 0.20
N ALA A 147 -18.15 16.79 -0.50
CA ALA A 147 -18.79 16.13 -1.63
C ALA A 147 -17.76 15.85 -2.73
N ILE A 148 -17.75 14.64 -3.32
CA ILE A 148 -16.75 14.27 -4.33
C ILE A 148 -16.74 15.24 -5.51
N GLY A 149 -17.92 15.73 -5.91
CA GLY A 149 -18.06 16.73 -6.97
C GLY A 149 -17.52 18.13 -6.63
N GLU A 150 -17.05 18.39 -5.40
CA GLU A 150 -16.38 19.63 -5.00
C GLU A 150 -14.86 19.46 -4.92
N ILE A 151 -14.35 18.23 -5.03
CA ILE A 151 -12.93 17.92 -4.88
C ILE A 151 -12.22 18.12 -6.23
N PRO A 152 -11.24 19.03 -6.35
CA PRO A 152 -10.61 19.37 -7.63
C PRO A 152 -10.03 18.17 -8.38
N MET A 153 -9.29 17.29 -7.70
CA MET A 153 -8.65 16.13 -8.36
C MET A 153 -9.64 15.08 -8.86
N MET A 154 -10.88 15.06 -8.34
CA MET A 154 -11.91 14.10 -8.69
C MET A 154 -12.77 14.53 -9.88
N GLN A 155 -12.67 15.78 -10.34
CA GLN A 155 -13.53 16.33 -11.41
C GLN A 155 -13.46 15.53 -12.72
N ASP A 156 -12.28 15.02 -13.05
CA ASP A 156 -12.03 14.26 -14.28
C ASP A 156 -11.99 12.75 -14.05
N ILE A 157 -12.38 12.27 -12.86
CA ILE A 157 -12.31 10.87 -12.48
C ILE A 157 -13.73 10.34 -12.26
N THR A 158 -14.20 9.52 -13.20
CA THR A 158 -15.51 8.87 -13.09
C THR A 158 -15.38 7.48 -12.51
N ASN A 159 -14.44 6.67 -13.03
CA ASN A 159 -14.29 5.27 -12.67
C ASN A 159 -12.84 4.80 -12.87
N TYR A 160 -12.61 3.49 -12.93
CA TYR A 160 -11.30 2.87 -13.16
C TYR A 160 -10.60 3.29 -14.46
N ASP A 161 -11.32 3.75 -15.49
CA ASP A 161 -10.72 4.21 -16.75
C ASP A 161 -9.75 5.39 -16.56
N GLN A 162 -9.87 6.15 -15.45
CA GLN A 162 -8.98 7.26 -15.10
C GLN A 162 -8.03 6.94 -13.93
N ILE A 163 -7.88 5.65 -13.57
CA ILE A 163 -7.00 5.17 -12.52
C ILE A 163 -5.88 4.34 -13.15
N ASP A 164 -4.67 4.89 -13.20
CA ASP A 164 -3.52 4.26 -13.87
C ASP A 164 -3.02 2.98 -13.16
N LEU A 165 -3.24 2.91 -11.84
CA LEU A 165 -2.90 1.76 -11.03
C LEU A 165 -3.78 1.67 -9.79
N LEU A 166 -4.21 0.46 -9.44
CA LEU A 166 -4.76 0.14 -8.14
C LEU A 166 -3.71 -0.64 -7.34
N VAL A 167 -3.40 -0.18 -6.13
CA VAL A 167 -2.52 -0.89 -5.20
C VAL A 167 -3.31 -1.31 -3.98
N ASP A 168 -3.33 -2.62 -3.70
CA ASP A 168 -3.89 -3.13 -2.43
C ASP A 168 -2.78 -3.52 -1.45
N PHE A 169 -2.81 -2.90 -0.28
CA PHE A 169 -2.01 -3.33 0.87
C PHE A 169 -2.87 -4.22 1.76
N ALA A 170 -2.61 -5.53 1.77
CA ALA A 170 -3.55 -6.48 2.32
C ALA A 170 -2.94 -7.51 3.27
N SER A 171 -3.76 -7.92 4.23
CA SER A 171 -3.46 -9.06 5.12
C SER A 171 -4.45 -10.22 4.99
N SER A 172 -5.40 -10.13 4.05
CA SER A 172 -6.41 -11.15 3.74
C SER A 172 -6.67 -11.24 2.23
N ASP A 173 -7.86 -11.69 1.84
CA ASP A 173 -8.33 -12.01 0.49
C ASP A 173 -8.82 -10.81 -0.35
N THR A 174 -8.54 -9.58 0.08
CA THR A 174 -8.97 -8.37 -0.64
C THR A 174 -8.28 -8.24 -1.98
N VAL A 175 -7.02 -8.67 -2.09
CA VAL A 175 -6.26 -8.66 -3.36
C VAL A 175 -6.96 -9.54 -4.40
N GLU A 176 -7.38 -10.76 -4.03
CA GLU A 176 -8.14 -11.64 -4.92
C GLU A 176 -9.48 -11.01 -5.31
N SER A 177 -10.14 -10.32 -4.40
CA SER A 177 -11.38 -9.60 -4.70
C SER A 177 -11.15 -8.50 -5.75
N TRP A 178 -10.08 -7.70 -5.60
CA TRP A 178 -9.68 -6.72 -6.61
C TRP A 178 -9.36 -7.37 -7.95
N ILE A 179 -8.65 -8.50 -7.96
CA ILE A 179 -8.33 -9.23 -9.20
C ILE A 179 -9.61 -9.70 -9.90
N ILE A 180 -10.53 -10.33 -9.17
CA ILE A 180 -11.75 -10.92 -9.73
C ILE A 180 -12.73 -9.84 -10.22
N TYR A 181 -12.87 -8.74 -9.47
CA TYR A 181 -13.95 -7.77 -9.71
C TYR A 181 -13.48 -6.46 -10.34
N ALA A 182 -12.21 -6.06 -10.21
CA ALA A 182 -11.64 -4.89 -10.89
C ALA A 182 -10.82 -5.30 -12.13
N ASN A 183 -9.81 -6.17 -11.98
CA ASN A 183 -8.96 -6.53 -13.12
C ASN A 183 -9.71 -7.34 -14.18
N VAL A 184 -10.40 -8.43 -13.80
CA VAL A 184 -11.08 -9.29 -14.78
C VAL A 184 -12.28 -8.59 -15.46
N GLN A 185 -12.99 -7.70 -14.75
CA GLN A 185 -14.19 -7.04 -15.28
C GLN A 185 -13.88 -5.75 -16.03
N TYR A 186 -12.91 -4.97 -15.57
CA TYR A 186 -12.63 -3.61 -16.04
C TYR A 186 -11.20 -3.41 -16.56
N ASP A 187 -10.40 -4.47 -16.67
CA ASP A 187 -8.97 -4.44 -17.04
C ASP A 187 -8.09 -3.52 -16.17
N GLN A 188 -8.57 -3.16 -14.97
CA GLN A 188 -7.83 -2.35 -14.02
C GLN A 188 -6.49 -3.01 -13.72
N LYS A 189 -5.40 -2.25 -13.84
CA LYS A 189 -4.07 -2.74 -13.46
C LYS A 189 -3.97 -2.75 -11.94
N ILE A 190 -3.57 -3.90 -11.41
CA ILE A 190 -3.49 -4.13 -9.97
C ILE A 190 -2.06 -4.49 -9.63
N ALA A 191 -1.58 -3.92 -8.53
CA ALA A 191 -0.39 -4.33 -7.86
C ALA A 191 -0.69 -4.50 -6.36
N ALA A 192 0.15 -5.23 -5.62
CA ALA A 192 -0.17 -5.53 -4.23
C ALA A 192 1.05 -5.47 -3.31
N GLY A 193 0.85 -5.03 -2.08
CA GLY A 193 1.81 -5.22 -1.00
C GLY A 193 1.16 -6.06 0.09
N VAL A 194 1.69 -7.25 0.36
CA VAL A 194 0.99 -8.22 1.22
C VAL A 194 1.86 -8.70 2.36
N THR A 195 1.22 -9.22 3.41
CA THR A 195 1.94 -9.85 4.53
C THR A 195 2.68 -11.10 4.06
N GLY A 196 3.71 -11.50 4.80
CA GLY A 196 4.40 -12.77 4.56
C GLY A 196 3.48 -14.00 4.66
N VAL A 197 2.31 -13.87 5.29
CA VAL A 197 1.33 -14.96 5.45
C VAL A 197 0.64 -15.30 4.12
N ILE A 198 0.33 -14.30 3.30
CA ILE A 198 -0.48 -14.49 2.08
C ILE A 198 0.34 -14.37 0.78
N ILE A 199 1.60 -13.94 0.85
CA ILE A 199 2.42 -13.71 -0.36
C ILE A 199 2.51 -14.92 -1.30
N ALA A 200 2.63 -16.13 -0.75
CA ALA A 200 2.73 -17.34 -1.57
C ALA A 200 1.52 -17.52 -2.51
N GLN A 201 0.35 -17.03 -2.09
CA GLN A 201 -0.91 -17.10 -2.83
C GLN A 201 -0.95 -16.10 -4.00
N MET A 202 -0.10 -15.06 -3.97
CA MET A 202 -0.08 -14.00 -4.98
C MET A 202 0.76 -14.34 -6.22
N PHE A 203 1.73 -15.25 -6.10
CA PHE A 203 2.63 -15.60 -7.22
C PHE A 203 1.92 -16.11 -8.48
N PRO A 204 0.85 -16.94 -8.41
CA PRO A 204 0.10 -17.32 -9.60
C PRO A 204 -0.44 -16.12 -10.38
N TYR A 205 -0.98 -15.11 -9.69
CA TYR A 205 -1.52 -13.90 -10.34
C TYR A 205 -0.43 -13.00 -10.92
N LEU A 206 0.76 -12.98 -10.29
CA LEU A 206 1.93 -12.30 -10.84
C LEU A 206 2.43 -12.99 -12.11
N GLN A 207 2.39 -14.34 -12.16
CA GLN A 207 2.81 -15.12 -13.33
C GLN A 207 1.85 -14.99 -14.51
N THR A 208 0.54 -14.85 -14.26
CA THR A 208 -0.47 -14.62 -15.30
C THR A 208 -0.56 -13.16 -15.74
N GLY A 209 0.14 -12.24 -15.07
CA GLY A 209 0.10 -10.81 -15.34
C GLY A 209 -1.15 -10.09 -14.82
N GLN A 210 -1.95 -10.75 -13.98
CA GLN A 210 -3.09 -10.14 -13.29
C GLN A 210 -2.64 -9.22 -12.15
N LEU A 211 -1.43 -9.45 -11.62
CA LEU A 211 -0.68 -8.48 -10.82
C LEU A 211 0.49 -7.95 -11.64
N VAL A 212 0.65 -6.63 -11.71
CA VAL A 212 1.79 -5.98 -12.41
C VAL A 212 3.04 -5.87 -11.52
N GLY A 213 2.87 -6.02 -10.20
CA GLY A 213 3.94 -5.98 -9.21
C GLY A 213 3.48 -6.49 -7.86
N LEU A 214 4.43 -6.89 -7.01
CA LEU A 214 4.15 -7.46 -5.70
C LEU A 214 5.24 -7.08 -4.68
N LEU A 215 4.85 -6.57 -3.51
CA LEU A 215 5.73 -6.29 -2.37
C LEU A 215 5.48 -7.30 -1.23
N SER A 216 6.57 -7.69 -0.56
CA SER A 216 6.59 -8.76 0.45
C SER A 216 6.88 -8.27 1.88
N GLY A 217 5.84 -7.95 2.65
CA GLY A 217 5.96 -7.57 4.07
C GLY A 217 7.06 -6.53 4.34
N ILE A 218 7.76 -6.65 5.47
CA ILE A 218 8.83 -5.71 5.87
C ILE A 218 9.99 -5.68 4.86
N LEU A 219 10.30 -6.84 4.25
CA LEU A 219 11.37 -6.91 3.25
C LEU A 219 11.02 -6.12 1.99
N GLY A 220 9.75 -6.17 1.56
CA GLY A 220 9.24 -5.40 0.43
C GLY A 220 9.39 -3.90 0.64
N ALA A 221 9.11 -3.40 1.84
CA ALA A 221 9.32 -1.98 2.17
C ALA A 221 10.80 -1.60 2.09
N ALA A 222 11.68 -2.41 2.68
CA ALA A 222 13.12 -2.16 2.66
C ALA A 222 13.69 -2.22 1.22
N GLU A 223 13.23 -3.17 0.40
CA GLU A 223 13.59 -3.25 -1.01
C GLU A 223 13.11 -2.02 -1.80
N TYR A 224 11.90 -1.53 -1.53
CA TYR A 224 11.29 -0.42 -2.27
C TYR A 224 11.96 0.94 -2.03
N GLU A 225 12.55 1.15 -0.85
CA GLU A 225 13.26 2.40 -0.50
C GLU A 225 14.73 2.44 -0.98
N ASN A 226 15.28 1.34 -1.50
CA ASN A 226 16.67 1.25 -1.98
C ASN A 226 16.80 1.47 -3.49
#